data_AF-A0A6F8VCG0-F1
#
_entry.id   AF-A0A6F8VCG0-F1
#
_cell.length_a   1.000
_cell.length_b   1.000
_cell.length_c   1.000
_cell.angle_alpha   90.00
_cell.angle_beta   90.00
_cell.angle_gamma   90.00
#
_symmetry.space_group_name_H-M   'P 1'
#
loop_
_entity.id
_entity.type
_entity.pdbx_description
1 polymer ?
#
loop_
_entity_poly.entity_id
_entity_poly.type
_entity_poly.pdbx_seq_one_letter_code
_entity_poly.pdbx_strand_id
1 'polypeptide(L)'
;MKSNAERCAEYERFKKIDAAFKAGDLAALRNAVEDPASIPNGPMPLTIGACLEYAIYHSPLPFITELLEIGADPHLRTRIDDCETPREMAENVGRCLIWHWEEVG
;
A
#
# COMPACT_ATOMS: atom_id res chain seq x y z
N MET A 1 10.72 2.28 -20.89
CA MET A 1 11.19 1.04 -20.24
C MET A 1 12.32 1.43 -19.29
N LYS A 2 12.21 1.16 -17.98
CA LYS A 2 13.32 1.43 -17.04
C LYS A 2 14.54 0.59 -17.42
N SER A 3 15.73 1.15 -17.32
CA SER A 3 16.99 0.43 -17.48
C SER A 3 17.19 -0.61 -16.36
N ASN A 4 18.06 -1.59 -16.58
CA ASN A 4 18.38 -2.59 -15.56
C ASN A 4 18.97 -1.94 -14.29
N ALA A 5 19.79 -0.89 -14.45
CA ALA A 5 20.36 -0.16 -13.32
C ALA A 5 19.29 0.54 -12.48
N GLU A 6 18.31 1.19 -13.11
CA GLU A 6 17.18 1.84 -12.42
C GLU A 6 16.30 0.80 -11.70
N ARG A 7 16.04 -0.35 -12.34
CA ARG A 7 15.30 -1.46 -11.71
C ARG A 7 16.04 -2.02 -10.49
N CYS A 8 17.36 -2.19 -10.57
CA CYS A 8 18.17 -2.65 -9.44
C CYS A 8 18.16 -1.64 -8.29
N ALA A 9 18.28 -0.34 -8.57
CA ALA A 9 18.24 0.70 -7.55
C ALA A 9 16.88 0.77 -6.85
N GLU A 10 15.79 0.65 -7.60
CA GLU A 10 14.42 0.59 -7.06
C GLU A 10 14.23 -0.64 -6.16
N TYR A 11 14.73 -1.80 -6.57
CA TYR A 11 14.67 -3.03 -5.78
C TYR A 11 15.48 -2.95 -4.49
N GLU A 12 16.69 -2.38 -4.54
CA GLU A 12 17.50 -2.20 -3.33
C GLU A 12 16.87 -1.19 -2.35
N ARG A 13 16.20 -0.16 -2.86
CA ARG A 13 15.42 0.74 -2.01
C ARG A 13 14.25 0.01 -1.34
N PHE A 14 13.49 -0.77 -2.09
CA PHE A 14 12.42 -1.60 -1.54
C PHE A 14 12.93 -2.51 -0.42
N LYS A 15 14.06 -3.19 -0.61
CA LYS A 15 14.66 -4.06 0.42
C LYS A 15 15.01 -3.32 1.70
N LYS A 16 15.51 -2.09 1.61
CA LYS A 16 15.82 -1.27 2.79
C LYS A 16 14.56 -0.88 3.55
N ILE A 17 13.50 -0.51 2.83
CA ILE A 17 12.22 -0.16 3.43
C ILE A 17 11.58 -1.39 4.08
N ASP A 18 11.52 -2.53 3.39
CA ASP A 18 11.02 -3.81 3.92
C ASP A 18 11.78 -4.25 5.18
N ALA A 19 13.11 -4.13 5.18
CA ALA A 19 13.93 -4.42 6.36
C ALA A 19 13.61 -3.49 7.53
N ALA A 20 13.40 -2.20 7.30
CA ALA A 20 13.04 -1.24 8.34
C ALA A 20 11.67 -1.55 8.96
N PHE A 21 10.67 -1.90 8.14
CA PHE A 21 9.36 -2.34 8.62
C PHE A 21 9.47 -3.60 9.47
N LYS A 22 10.20 -4.62 9.01
CA LYS A 22 10.39 -5.87 9.77
C LYS A 22 11.13 -5.67 11.08
N ALA A 23 12.08 -4.75 11.11
CA ALA A 23 12.80 -4.38 12.32
C ALA A 23 11.99 -3.49 13.28
N GLY A 24 10.95 -2.81 12.76
CA GLY A 24 10.24 -1.77 13.50
C GLY A 24 11.11 -0.54 13.77
N ASP A 25 11.99 -0.18 12.84
CA ASP A 25 12.94 0.93 12.99
C ASP A 25 12.46 2.16 12.20
N LEU A 26 11.85 3.12 12.90
CA LEU A 26 11.30 4.33 12.31
C LEU A 26 12.40 5.23 11.71
N ALA A 27 13.58 5.26 12.33
CA ALA A 27 14.70 6.06 11.85
C ALA A 27 15.27 5.47 10.56
N ALA A 28 15.45 4.15 10.51
CA ALA A 28 15.84 3.45 9.28
C ALA A 28 14.79 3.61 8.18
N LEU A 29 13.50 3.56 8.51
CA LEU A 29 12.42 3.78 7.55
C LEU A 29 12.51 5.19 6.94
N ARG A 30 12.65 6.23 7.77
CA ARG A 30 12.80 7.62 7.31
C ARG A 30 14.03 7.83 6.43
N ASN A 31 15.12 7.09 6.68
CA ASN A 31 16.33 7.16 5.85
C ASN A 31 16.22 6.37 4.53
N ALA A 32 15.30 5.42 4.43
CA ALA A 32 15.15 4.55 3.26
C ALA A 32 14.19 5.12 2.21
N VAL A 33 13.24 5.96 2.62
CA VAL A 33 12.30 6.64 1.71
C VAL A 33 12.93 7.85 1.02
N GLU A 34 12.36 8.27 -0.11
CA GLU A 34 12.84 9.47 -0.83
C GLU A 34 12.53 10.77 -0.08
N ASP A 35 11.33 10.84 0.52
CA ASP A 35 10.91 11.96 1.34
C ASP A 35 10.57 11.50 2.77
N PRO A 36 11.44 11.77 3.76
CA PRO A 36 11.18 11.43 5.15
C PRO A 36 9.96 12.13 5.75
N ALA A 37 9.56 13.30 5.22
CA ALA A 37 8.42 14.06 5.70
C ALA A 37 7.08 13.41 5.30
N SER A 38 7.11 12.52 4.31
CA SER A 38 5.97 11.70 3.92
C SER A 38 5.60 10.66 4.98
N ILE A 39 6.43 10.35 5.97
CA ILE A 39 6.02 9.42 7.06
C ILE A 39 5.19 10.17 8.11
N PRO A 40 3.98 9.71 8.47
CA PRO A 40 3.44 8.36 8.22
C PRO A 40 2.36 8.20 7.13
N ASN A 41 1.85 9.28 6.54
CA ASN A 41 0.64 9.24 5.68
C ASN A 41 0.90 9.50 4.18
N GLY A 42 2.13 9.83 3.82
CA GLY A 42 2.55 10.17 2.48
C GLY A 42 2.83 8.95 1.60
N PRO A 43 3.08 9.20 0.31
CA PRO A 43 3.19 8.15 -0.68
C PRO A 43 4.43 7.29 -0.46
N MET A 44 4.23 5.97 -0.41
CA MET A 44 5.29 4.97 -0.47
C MET A 44 5.41 4.39 -1.87
N PRO A 45 6.50 3.65 -2.18
CA PRO A 45 6.58 2.87 -3.41
C PRO A 45 5.31 2.03 -3.61
N LEU A 46 4.82 1.94 -4.86
CA LEU A 46 3.58 1.21 -5.20
C LEU A 46 3.57 -0.25 -4.72
N THR A 47 4.75 -0.86 -4.56
CA THR A 47 4.92 -2.22 -4.05
C THR A 47 4.64 -2.36 -2.55
N ILE A 48 4.57 -1.25 -1.82
CA ILE A 48 4.36 -1.19 -0.36
C ILE A 48 2.93 -0.74 -0.02
N GLY A 49 2.32 0.14 -0.83
CA GLY A 49 0.98 0.66 -0.52
C GLY A 49 1.02 1.70 0.60
N ALA A 50 0.01 1.77 1.48
CA ALA A 50 0.08 2.72 2.59
C ALA A 50 1.04 2.24 3.69
N CYS A 51 1.75 3.19 4.32
CA CYS A 51 2.73 2.89 5.36
C CYS A 51 2.13 2.08 6.52
N LEU A 52 0.95 2.46 7.00
CA LEU A 52 0.29 1.78 8.11
C LEU A 52 -0.23 0.40 7.72
N GLU A 53 -0.81 0.25 6.52
CA GLU A 53 -1.26 -1.03 5.99
C GLU A 53 -0.10 -2.03 5.94
N TYR A 54 1.04 -1.62 5.37
CA TYR A 54 2.20 -2.48 5.26
C TYR A 54 2.78 -2.86 6.64
N ALA A 55 2.80 -1.92 7.59
CA ALA A 55 3.23 -2.19 8.96
C ALA A 55 2.35 -3.24 9.66
N ILE A 56 1.04 -3.23 9.43
CA ILE A 56 0.12 -4.23 10.00
C ILE A 56 0.49 -5.65 9.56
N TYR A 57 0.95 -5.84 8.33
CA TYR A 57 1.30 -7.15 7.80
C TYR A 57 2.72 -7.61 8.15
N HIS A 58 3.68 -6.68 8.30
CA HIS A 58 5.10 -7.02 8.30
C HIS A 58 5.88 -6.54 9.52
N SER A 59 5.29 -5.68 10.36
CA SER A 59 5.98 -5.04 11.47
C SER A 59 5.54 -5.55 12.84
N PRO A 60 6.40 -5.40 13.87
CA PRO A 60 6.03 -5.72 15.24
C PRO A 60 4.98 -4.73 15.80
N LEU A 61 4.13 -5.20 16.72
CA LEU A 61 3.06 -4.39 17.33
C LEU A 61 3.51 -3.02 17.88
N PRO A 62 4.65 -2.89 18.60
CA PRO A 62 5.10 -1.59 19.11
C PRO A 62 5.35 -0.57 18.02
N PHE A 63 5.78 -1.01 16.84
CA PHE A 63 6.01 -0.13 15.70
C PHE A 63 4.71 0.40 15.11
N ILE A 64 3.66 -0.43 15.07
CA ILE A 64 2.32 0.00 14.65
C ILE A 64 1.79 1.05 15.62
N THR A 65 1.98 0.85 16.92
CA THR A 65 1.60 1.84 17.95
C THR A 65 2.37 3.15 17.75
N GLU A 66 3.68 3.09 17.54
CA GLU A 66 4.51 4.28 17.29
C GLU A 66 4.04 5.05 16.04
N LEU A 67 3.70 4.35 14.95
CA LEU A 67 3.13 4.97 13.75
C LEU A 67 1.81 5.70 14.05
N LEU A 68 0.91 5.10 14.84
CA LEU A 68 -0.35 5.73 15.24
C LEU A 68 -0.12 6.95 16.14
N GLU A 69 0.84 6.89 17.06
CA GLU A 69 1.21 8.00 17.94
C GLU A 69 1.75 9.22 17.18
N ILE A 70 2.50 9.00 16.09
CA ILE A 70 2.97 10.07 15.21
C ILE A 70 1.92 10.54 14.19
N GLY A 71 0.68 10.05 14.29
CA GLY A 71 -0.46 10.51 13.50
C GLY A 71 -0.71 9.72 12.22
N ALA A 72 -0.31 8.44 12.16
CA ALA A 72 -0.74 7.56 11.06
C ALA A 72 -2.26 7.47 11.03
N ASP A 73 -2.85 7.76 9.88
CA ASP A 73 -4.29 7.75 9.69
C ASP A 73 -4.77 6.31 9.37
N PRO A 74 -5.52 5.65 10.27
CA PRO A 74 -6.06 4.31 10.05
C PRO A 74 -7.16 4.28 8.98
N HIS A 75 -7.68 5.44 8.57
CA HIS A 75 -8.69 5.58 7.53
C HIS A 75 -8.11 6.05 6.20
N LEU A 76 -6.78 6.20 6.10
CA LEU A 76 -6.13 6.58 4.86
C LEU A 76 -6.48 5.56 3.78
N ARG A 77 -7.34 5.98 2.84
CA ARG A 77 -7.80 5.13 1.75
C ARG A 77 -6.61 4.76 0.88
N THR A 78 -6.24 3.49 0.93
CA THR A 78 -5.18 2.95 0.09
C THR A 78 -5.75 2.69 -1.29
N ARG A 79 -4.93 2.86 -2.33
CA ARG A 79 -5.34 2.79 -3.75
C ARG A 79 -5.76 1.38 -4.22
N ILE A 80 -6.03 0.46 -3.28
CA ILE A 80 -6.56 -0.88 -3.56
C ILE A 80 -8.00 -0.79 -4.12
N ASP A 81 -8.64 0.39 -4.07
CA ASP A 81 -9.93 0.67 -4.74
C ASP A 81 -9.81 1.26 -6.16
N ASP A 82 -8.63 1.28 -6.79
CA ASP A 82 -8.50 1.46 -8.25
C ASP A 82 -8.63 0.13 -9.02
N CYS A 83 -9.01 -0.95 -8.35
CA CYS A 83 -9.45 -2.17 -9.02
C CYS A 83 -10.95 -2.04 -9.24
N GLU A 84 -11.32 -1.55 -10.44
CA GLU A 84 -12.54 -1.87 -11.20
C GLU A 84 -13.66 -2.45 -10.32
N THR A 85 -14.70 -1.64 -10.04
CA THR A 85 -15.78 -2.06 -9.13
C THR A 85 -16.28 -3.47 -9.50
N PRO A 86 -16.75 -4.29 -8.55
CA PRO A 86 -17.29 -5.62 -8.86
C PRO A 86 -18.36 -5.61 -9.98
N ARG A 87 -19.02 -4.47 -10.22
CA ARG A 87 -19.90 -4.19 -11.35
C ARG A 87 -19.14 -4.03 -12.68
N GLU A 88 -18.14 -3.17 -12.74
CA GLU A 88 -17.33 -2.95 -13.96
C GLU A 88 -16.62 -4.24 -14.39
N MET A 89 -16.16 -5.06 -13.44
CA MET A 89 -15.58 -6.37 -13.73
C MET A 89 -16.61 -7.36 -14.33
N ALA A 90 -17.88 -7.28 -13.92
CA ALA A 90 -18.95 -8.09 -14.51
C ALA A 90 -19.32 -7.63 -15.93
N GLU A 91 -19.22 -6.33 -16.21
CA GLU A 91 -19.45 -5.74 -17.53
C GLU A 91 -18.29 -6.04 -18.50
N ASN A 92 -17.03 -6.03 -18.02
CA ASN A 92 -15.84 -6.20 -18.85
C ASN A 92 -15.54 -7.68 -19.22
N VAL A 93 -16.02 -8.65 -18.43
CA VAL A 93 -15.78 -10.09 -18.65
C VAL A 93 -16.86 -10.75 -19.54
N GLY A 94 -17.77 -9.96 -20.12
CA GLY A 94 -18.65 -10.45 -21.20
C GLY A 94 -19.52 -11.65 -20.81
N ARG A 95 -19.94 -11.76 -19.54
CA ARG A 95 -21.01 -12.70 -19.15
C ARG A 95 -22.35 -11.98 -19.11
N CYS A 96 -22.89 -11.84 -20.31
CA CYS A 96 -24.32 -11.82 -20.51
C CYS A 96 -24.92 -13.10 -19.88
N LEU A 97 -26.06 -12.96 -19.20
CA LEU A 97 -26.83 -14.01 -18.51
C LEU A 97 -26.38 -14.29 -17.06
N ILE A 98 -26.97 -13.56 -16.12
CA ILE A 98 -27.63 -14.00 -14.86
C ILE A 98 -27.65 -12.76 -13.96
N TRP A 99 -28.60 -11.85 -14.20
CA TRP A 99 -29.28 -11.02 -13.20
C TRP A 99 -30.62 -10.64 -13.81
N HIS A 100 -31.41 -11.69 -14.04
CA HIS A 100 -32.85 -11.57 -14.17
C HIS A 100 -33.36 -11.76 -12.73
N TRP A 101 -34.21 -10.85 -12.25
CA TRP A 101 -34.96 -10.89 -10.97
C TRP A 101 -34.27 -10.33 -9.72
N GLU A 102 -34.43 -9.02 -9.50
CA GLU A 102 -35.20 -8.47 -8.36
C GLU A 102 -35.42 -6.96 -8.58
N GLU A 103 -36.28 -6.65 -9.55
CA GLU A 103 -36.88 -5.33 -9.70
C GLU A 103 -38.38 -5.55 -9.98
N VAL A 104 -39.08 -5.97 -8.92
CA VAL A 104 -40.53 -5.77 -8.78
C VAL A 104 -40.76 -5.14 -7.42
N GLY A 105 -40.84 -3.82 -7.45
CA GLY A 105 -41.31 -2.91 -6.42
C GLY A 105 -41.64 -1.60 -7.11
#